data_AF-A0A925EGS2-F1
#
_entry.id   AF-A0A925EGS2-F1
#
_cell.length_a   1.000
_cell.length_b   1.000
_cell.length_c   1.000
_cell.angle_alpha   90.00
_cell.angle_beta   90.00
_cell.angle_gamma   90.00
#
_symmetry.space_group_name_H-M   'P 1'
#
loop_
_entity.id
_entity.type
_entity.pdbx_description
1 polymer ?
#
loop_
_entity_poly.entity_id
_entity_poly.type
_entity_poly.pdbx_seq_one_letter_code
_entity_poly.pdbx_strand_id
1 'polypeptide(L)' 'MTTLAPTLTARHFPHTATWLRDVFLVILGSLFVAALAQVEIPLFFTPVPITGQTFGVLLVGAALGS' A
#
# COMPACT_ATOMS: atom_id res chain seq x y z
N MET A 1 2.93 -16.97 44.90
CA MET A 1 1.57 -17.37 44.47
C MET A 1 1.05 -16.30 43.53
N THR A 2 0.88 -16.68 42.25
CA THR A 2 0.04 -16.05 41.19
C THR A 2 0.29 -14.58 40.85
N THR A 3 0.96 -14.26 39.73
CA THR A 3 0.30 -14.27 38.42
C THR A 3 1.30 -14.57 37.28
N LEU A 4 1.33 -15.82 36.81
CA LEU A 4 2.02 -16.28 35.60
C LEU A 4 1.14 -16.10 34.33
N ALA A 5 0.23 -15.12 34.31
CA ALA A 5 -0.70 -14.95 33.20
C ALA A 5 -1.05 -13.50 32.81
N PRO A 6 -0.13 -12.52 32.74
CA PRO A 6 -0.34 -11.36 31.88
C PRO A 6 0.02 -11.65 30.40
N THR A 7 0.64 -12.79 30.09
CA THR A 7 1.36 -13.01 28.81
C THR A 7 0.60 -13.78 27.74
N LEU A 8 -0.37 -14.63 28.11
CA LEU A 8 -1.18 -15.36 27.11
C LEU A 8 -2.29 -14.49 26.52
N THR A 9 -2.92 -13.65 27.33
CA THR A 9 -3.93 -12.69 26.88
C THR A 9 -3.31 -11.65 25.95
N ALA A 10 -2.13 -11.12 26.28
CA ALA A 10 -1.34 -10.22 25.41
C ALA A 10 -0.97 -10.82 24.05
N ARG A 11 -0.80 -12.15 23.98
CA ARG A 11 -0.48 -12.88 22.73
C ARG A 11 -1.72 -13.20 21.90
N HIS A 12 -2.92 -13.12 22.50
CA HIS A 12 -4.19 -13.32 21.82
C HIS A 12 -4.89 -11.99 21.46
N PHE A 13 -4.37 -10.85 21.94
CA PHE A 13 -4.90 -9.55 21.53
C PHE A 13 -4.64 -9.36 20.02
N PRO A 14 -5.69 -9.18 19.21
CA PRO A 14 -5.63 -9.50 17.80
C PRO A 14 -5.18 -8.27 17.03
N HIS A 15 -3.99 -8.33 16.44
CA HIS A 15 -3.60 -7.48 15.30
C HIS A 15 -4.34 -7.88 14.00
N THR A 16 -5.38 -8.73 14.08
CA THR A 16 -6.14 -9.23 12.93
C THR A 16 -6.72 -8.09 12.07
N ALA A 17 -7.19 -7.01 12.69
CA ALA A 17 -7.69 -5.85 11.96
C ALA A 17 -6.57 -5.03 11.29
N THR A 18 -5.35 -5.09 11.82
CA THR A 18 -4.20 -4.34 11.30
C THR A 18 -3.73 -4.95 9.98
N TRP A 19 -3.54 -6.27 9.93
CA TRP A 19 -3.23 -6.98 8.68
C TRP A 19 -4.31 -6.73 7.63
N LEU A 20 -5.59 -6.86 7.99
CA LEU A 20 -6.67 -6.68 7.03
C LEU A 20 -6.65 -5.28 6.40
N ARG A 21 -6.38 -4.27 7.23
CA ARG A 21 -6.20 -2.88 6.80
C ARG A 21 -4.98 -2.74 5.88
N ASP A 22 -3.85 -3.32 6.24
CA ASP A 22 -2.61 -3.22 5.46
C ASP A 22 -2.78 -3.88 4.08
N VAL A 23 -3.38 -5.07 4.02
CA VAL A 23 -3.71 -5.75 2.75
C VAL A 23 -4.68 -4.92 1.92
N PHE A 24 -5.70 -4.36 2.55
CA PHE A 24 -6.65 -3.49 1.86
C PHE A 24 -5.95 -2.25 1.28
N LEU A 25 -5.08 -1.58 2.05
CA LEU A 25 -4.33 -0.41 1.61
C LEU A 25 -3.33 -0.76 0.49
N VAL A 26 -2.69 -1.92 0.52
CA VAL A 26 -1.80 -2.40 -0.55
C VAL A 26 -2.58 -2.65 -1.84
N ILE A 27 -3.73 -3.33 -1.76
CA ILE A 27 -4.58 -3.59 -2.93
C ILE A 27 -5.10 -2.27 -3.50
N LEU A 28 -5.62 -1.39 -2.66
CA LEU A 28 -6.14 -0.09 -3.08
C LEU A 28 -5.05 0.79 -3.71
N GLY A 29 -3.88 0.88 -3.07
CA GLY A 29 -2.74 1.64 -3.56
C GLY A 29 -2.21 1.11 -4.89
N SER A 30 -2.07 -0.21 -5.03
CA SER A 30 -1.61 -0.82 -6.28
C SER A 30 -2.59 -0.64 -7.44
N LEU A 31 -3.90 -0.81 -7.20
CA LEU A 31 -4.94 -0.52 -8.19
C LEU A 31 -4.93 0.95 -8.61
N PHE A 32 -4.72 1.86 -7.66
CA PHE A 32 -4.64 3.28 -7.95
C PHE A 32 -3.42 3.63 -8.81
N VAL A 33 -2.23 3.06 -8.53
CA VAL A 33 -1.05 3.23 -9.40
C VAL A 33 -1.33 2.65 -10.79
N ALA A 34 -1.94 1.48 -10.89
CA ALA A 34 -2.28 0.85 -12.16
C ALA A 34 -3.26 1.70 -12.98
N ALA A 35 -4.23 2.35 -12.33
CA ALA A 35 -5.14 3.28 -12.99
C ALA A 35 -4.40 4.51 -13.54
N LEU A 36 -3.47 5.09 -12.77
CA LEU A 36 -2.66 6.23 -13.23
C LEU A 36 -1.68 5.86 -14.35
N ALA A 37 -1.22 4.61 -14.40
CA ALA A 37 -0.34 4.11 -15.46
C ALA A 37 -1.02 4.10 -16.84
N GLN A 38 -2.35 4.05 -16.90
CA GLN A 38 -3.11 4.09 -18.16
C GLN A 38 -3.10 5.47 -18.83
N VAL A 39 -2.75 6.52 -18.09
CA VAL A 39 -2.58 7.86 -18.65
C VAL A 39 -1.22 7.91 -19.33
N GLU A 40 -1.21 7.65 -20.63
CA GLU A 40 -0.03 7.66 -21.48
C GLU A 40 -0.06 8.84 -22.45
N ILE A 41 1.09 9.52 -22.57
CA ILE A 41 1.31 10.58 -23.54
C ILE A 41 2.37 10.07 -24.52
N PRO A 42 1.97 9.66 -25.73
CA PRO A 42 2.91 9.21 -26.75
C PRO A 42 3.73 10.41 -27.25
N LEU A 43 5.04 10.20 -27.36
CA LEU A 43 5.98 11.21 -27.85
C LEU A 43 6.39 10.85 -29.26
N PHE A 44 6.26 11.79 -30.21
CA PHE A 44 6.60 11.54 -31.62
C PHE A 44 8.10 11.39 -31.89
N PHE A 45 8.96 11.71 -30.91
CA PHE A 45 10.42 11.68 -31.04
C PHE A 45 11.09 10.50 -30.32
N THR A 46 10.38 9.79 -29.44
CA THR A 46 10.92 8.64 -28.70
C THR A 46 9.91 7.49 -28.66
N PRO A 47 10.37 6.24 -28.74
CA PRO A 47 9.49 5.06 -28.66
C PRO A 47 8.92 4.82 -27.25
N VAL A 48 9.38 5.55 -26.24
CA VAL A 48 8.95 5.39 -24.85
C VAL A 48 7.90 6.47 -24.52
N PRO A 49 6.64 6.10 -24.24
CA PRO A 49 5.61 7.05 -23.83
C PRO A 49 5.85 7.53 -22.39
N ILE A 50 5.43 8.76 -22.08
CA ILE A 50 5.38 9.24 -20.69
C ILE A 50 4.09 8.70 -20.06
N THR A 51 4.19 8.00 -18.93
CA THR A 51 3.04 7.48 -18.19
C THR A 51 2.88 8.13 -16.81
N GLY A 52 1.66 8.14 -16.28
CA GLY A 52 1.35 8.63 -14.93
C GLY A 52 1.84 7.72 -13.78
N GLN A 53 2.49 6.60 -14.08
CA GLN A 53 2.81 5.57 -13.11
C GLN A 53 3.79 6.04 -12.03
N THR A 54 4.87 6.73 -12.40
CA THR A 54 5.92 7.17 -11.46
C THR A 54 5.37 8.18 -10.45
N PHE A 55 4.53 9.10 -10.92
CA PHE A 55 3.75 10.00 -10.07
C PHE A 55 2.84 9.21 -9.12
N GLY A 56 2.13 8.20 -9.64
CA GLY A 56 1.26 7.33 -8.83
C GLY A 56 2.02 6.65 -7.70
N VAL A 57 3.19 6.08 -7.96
CA VAL A 57 4.03 5.43 -6.94
C VAL A 57 4.46 6.43 -5.86
N LEU A 58 4.93 7.61 -6.25
CA LEU A 58 5.35 8.65 -5.30
C LEU A 58 4.19 9.15 -4.44
N LEU A 59 3.01 9.37 -5.05
CA LEU A 59 1.81 9.81 -4.36
C LEU A 59 1.32 8.76 -3.35
N VAL A 60 1.29 7.48 -3.75
CA VAL A 60 0.91 6.38 -2.86
C VAL A 60 1.91 6.21 -1.72
N GLY A 61 3.22 6.29 -2.00
CA GLY A 61 4.26 6.24 -0.97
C GLY A 61 4.15 7.40 0.03
N ALA A 62 3.85 8.62 -0.45
CA ALA A 62 3.65 9.79 0.41
C ALA A 62 2.36 9.72 1.23
N ALA A 63 1.28 9.19 0.67
CA ALA A 63 -0.03 9.11 1.31
C ALA A 63 -0.16 7.97 2.32
N LEU A 64 0.43 6.80 2.02
CA LEU A 64 0.39 5.64 2.90
C LEU A 64 1.48 5.71 3.99
N GLY A 65 2.63 6.33 3.70
CA GLY A 65 3.65 6.67 4.69
C GLY A 65 4.32 5.49 5.41
N SER A 66 5.54 5.71 5.89
CA SER A 66 6.33 4.79 6.73
C SER A 66 5.79 4.66 8.15
#